data_AF-A0A2S1LCU2-F1
#
_entry.id   AF-A0A2S1LCU2-F1
#
_cell.length_a   1.000
_cell.length_b   1.000
_cell.length_c   1.000
_cell.angle_alpha   90.00
_cell.angle_beta   90.00
_cell.angle_gamma   90.00
#
_symmetry.space_group_name_H-M   'P 1'
#
loop_
_entity.id
_entity.type
_entity.pdbx_description
1 polymer ?
#
loop_
_entity_poly.entity_id
_entity_poly.type
_entity_poly.pdbx_seq_one_letter_code
_entity_poly.pdbx_strand_id
1 'polypeptide(L)'
;MQAAVVTSNPPGIELSNVKVKLSGQISFSEPRSKTPLPALIEACNNPDHSEICVSAVVFIDAAQPAPSISVNQLYVISSVGTPQLQFFISYDLPETEASNFQAYEVDFEALTEALPVGVSIDMFHTIETFLSDTDPVASRGTVANVNQP
;
A
#
# COMPACT_ATOMS: atom_id res chain seq x y z
N MET A 1 28.79 2.95 -19.15
CA MET A 1 28.64 1.93 -18.08
C MET A 1 27.20 2.03 -17.61
N GLN A 2 26.41 0.99 -17.85
CA GLN A 2 25.00 0.97 -17.49
C GLN A 2 24.92 0.54 -16.03
N ALA A 3 24.42 1.41 -15.15
CA ALA A 3 24.14 1.03 -13.78
C ALA A 3 23.06 -0.04 -13.82
N ALA A 4 23.33 -1.21 -13.24
CA ALA A 4 22.30 -2.21 -13.02
C ALA A 4 21.29 -1.62 -12.04
N VAL A 5 20.07 -1.36 -12.52
CA VAL A 5 18.93 -1.03 -11.66
C VAL A 5 18.66 -2.28 -10.83
N VAL A 6 19.01 -2.23 -9.55
CA VAL A 6 18.67 -3.29 -8.60
C VAL A 6 17.19 -3.12 -8.33
N THR A 7 16.33 -3.85 -9.05
CA THR A 7 14.92 -3.95 -8.73
C THR A 7 14.80 -4.74 -7.43
N SER A 8 14.84 -4.07 -6.27
CA SER A 8 14.49 -4.72 -5.02
C SER A 8 12.97 -4.87 -5.00
N ASN A 9 12.47 -6.10 -5.14
CA ASN A 9 11.06 -6.37 -4.93
C ASN A 9 10.63 -5.89 -3.53
N PRO A 10 9.42 -5.32 -3.39
CA PRO A 10 8.89 -4.94 -2.09
C PRO A 10 8.91 -6.15 -1.13
N PRO A 11 9.19 -5.94 0.17
CA PRO A 11 9.23 -7.02 1.14
C PRO A 11 7.89 -7.77 1.24
N GLY A 12 7.95 -9.05 1.61
CA GLY A 12 6.76 -9.85 1.94
C GLY A 12 6.24 -10.71 0.79
N ILE A 13 5.02 -11.21 0.96
CA ILE A 13 4.33 -12.10 0.02
C ILE A 13 3.37 -11.26 -0.81
N GLU A 14 3.43 -11.39 -2.13
CA GLU A 14 2.51 -10.70 -3.04
C GLU A 14 1.08 -11.24 -2.90
N LEU A 15 0.11 -10.32 -2.80
CA LEU A 15 -1.30 -10.61 -2.69
C LEU A 15 -1.90 -10.90 -4.06
N SER A 16 -2.71 -11.95 -4.16
CA SER A 16 -3.41 -12.30 -5.42
C SER A 16 -4.83 -11.74 -5.51
N ASN A 17 -5.36 -11.24 -4.40
CA ASN A 17 -6.72 -10.73 -4.21
C ASN A 17 -6.81 -9.20 -4.31
N VAL A 18 -5.91 -8.56 -5.05
CA VAL A 18 -5.89 -7.09 -5.22
C VAL A 18 -6.89 -6.67 -6.31
N LYS A 19 -7.79 -5.76 -5.96
CA LYS A 19 -8.75 -5.14 -6.89
C LYS A 19 -8.40 -3.67 -7.05
N VAL A 20 -8.26 -3.22 -8.29
CA VAL A 20 -7.89 -1.83 -8.60
C VAL A 20 -8.98 -1.19 -9.44
N LYS A 21 -9.41 0.01 -9.08
CA LYS A 21 -10.36 0.80 -9.86
C LYS A 21 -10.01 2.29 -9.85
N LEU A 22 -10.26 2.98 -10.96
CA LEU A 22 -10.19 4.43 -11.00
C LEU A 22 -11.35 5.01 -10.18
N SER A 23 -11.05 5.79 -9.15
CA SER A 23 -12.04 6.34 -8.22
C SER A 23 -12.22 7.86 -8.36
N GLY A 24 -11.31 8.55 -9.04
CA GLY A 24 -11.48 9.98 -9.34
C GLY A 24 -10.22 10.67 -9.84
N GLN A 25 -10.22 12.01 -9.71
CA GLN A 25 -9.10 12.86 -10.06
C GLN A 25 -8.98 14.00 -9.04
N ILE A 26 -7.75 14.35 -8.69
CA ILE A 26 -7.43 15.54 -7.89
C ILE A 26 -6.47 16.45 -8.64
N SER A 27 -6.54 17.76 -8.36
CA SER A 27 -5.69 18.77 -8.99
C SER A 27 -5.15 19.75 -7.94
N PHE A 28 -3.89 20.13 -8.09
CA PHE A 28 -3.21 21.14 -7.28
C PHE A 28 -2.88 22.36 -8.14
N SER A 29 -2.91 23.55 -7.53
CA SER A 29 -2.58 24.80 -8.24
C SER A 29 -1.12 24.86 -8.69
N GLU A 30 -0.21 24.28 -7.90
CA GLU A 30 1.21 24.17 -8.20
C GLU A 30 1.59 22.71 -8.43
N PRO A 31 2.54 22.41 -9.34
CA PRO A 31 3.07 21.07 -9.52
C PRO A 31 3.64 20.50 -8.23
N ARG A 32 3.33 19.25 -7.95
CA ARG A 32 3.96 18.49 -6.87
C ARG A 32 5.31 17.97 -7.37
N SER A 33 6.25 17.79 -6.45
CA SER A 33 7.52 17.11 -6.74
C SER A 33 7.26 15.69 -7.25
N LYS A 34 8.28 15.08 -7.87
CA LYS A 34 8.22 13.68 -8.33
C LYS A 34 7.82 12.70 -7.24
N THR A 35 8.16 13.00 -5.99
CA THR A 35 7.89 12.08 -4.90
C THR A 35 6.38 11.81 -4.74
N PRO A 36 5.96 10.56 -4.57
CA PRO A 36 4.54 10.21 -4.55
C PRO A 36 3.81 10.85 -3.39
N LEU A 37 2.52 11.12 -3.60
CA LEU A 37 1.63 11.54 -2.53
C LEU A 37 1.40 10.36 -1.56
N PRO A 38 1.27 10.64 -0.25
CA PRO A 38 0.89 9.59 0.69
C PRO A 38 -0.47 9.01 0.29
N ALA A 39 -0.59 7.69 0.36
CA ALA A 39 -1.85 7.01 0.13
C ALA A 39 -2.83 7.29 1.29
N LEU A 40 -4.12 7.40 0.97
CA LEU A 40 -5.18 7.39 1.98
C LEU A 40 -5.54 5.94 2.24
N ILE A 41 -5.55 5.52 3.50
CA ILE A 41 -5.75 4.13 3.89
C ILE A 41 -6.90 4.03 4.86
N GLU A 42 -7.80 3.08 4.61
CA GLU A 42 -8.80 2.60 5.55
C GLU A 42 -8.65 1.09 5.72
N ALA A 43 -8.77 0.62 6.96
CA ALA A 43 -8.75 -0.79 7.29
C ALA A 43 -9.94 -1.12 8.18
N CYS A 44 -10.58 -2.25 7.92
CA CYS A 44 -11.65 -2.78 8.73
C CYS A 44 -11.49 -4.28 8.94
N ASN A 45 -12.10 -4.79 9.99
CA ASN A 45 -12.38 -6.22 10.07
C ASN A 45 -13.63 -6.52 9.26
N ASN A 46 -13.61 -7.65 8.55
CA ASN A 46 -14.85 -8.18 8.00
C ASN A 46 -15.83 -8.54 9.14
N PRO A 47 -17.15 -8.65 8.88
CA PRO A 47 -18.15 -8.85 9.92
C PRO A 47 -17.92 -10.06 10.83
N ASP A 48 -17.27 -11.10 10.30
CA ASP A 48 -16.97 -12.34 11.01
C ASP A 48 -15.60 -12.32 11.71
N HIS A 49 -14.88 -11.20 11.67
CA HIS A 49 -13.53 -11.00 12.21
C HIS A 49 -12.48 -12.02 11.72
N SER A 50 -12.72 -12.64 10.57
CA SER A 50 -11.84 -13.63 9.98
C SER A 50 -10.78 -13.01 9.07
N GLU A 51 -11.00 -11.78 8.60
CA GLU A 51 -10.13 -11.09 7.63
C GLU A 51 -10.04 -9.59 7.94
N ILE A 52 -8.89 -9.01 7.60
CA ILE A 52 -8.68 -7.56 7.58
C ILE A 52 -8.84 -7.13 6.12
N CYS A 53 -9.86 -6.33 5.85
CA CYS A 53 -10.05 -5.68 4.57
C CYS A 53 -9.36 -4.32 4.59
N VAL A 54 -8.66 -3.98 3.52
CA VAL A 54 -7.94 -2.72 3.37
C VAL A 54 -8.37 -2.06 2.06
N SER A 55 -8.71 -0.79 2.14
CA SER A 55 -8.92 0.07 0.97
C SER A 55 -7.89 1.20 1.00
N ALA A 56 -7.13 1.30 -0.08
CA ALA A 56 -6.10 2.32 -0.25
C ALA A 56 -6.42 3.20 -1.47
N VAL A 57 -6.27 4.51 -1.34
CA VAL A 57 -6.32 5.43 -2.48
C VAL A 57 -4.91 5.92 -2.80
N VAL A 58 -4.43 5.53 -3.98
CA VAL A 58 -3.13 5.92 -4.52
C VAL A 58 -3.31 6.98 -5.60
N PHE A 59 -2.48 8.01 -5.58
CA PHE A 59 -2.54 9.12 -6.54
C PHE A 59 -1.38 9.03 -7.53
N ILE A 60 -1.70 8.93 -8.81
CA ILE A 60 -0.74 8.77 -9.90
C ILE A 60 -0.96 9.88 -10.93
N ASP A 61 0.11 10.42 -11.51
CA ASP A 61 0.03 11.48 -12.52
C ASP A 61 -0.98 11.14 -13.61
N ALA A 62 -1.94 12.03 -13.82
CA ALA A 62 -3.03 11.84 -14.77
C ALA A 62 -2.59 11.76 -16.24
N ALA A 63 -1.36 12.20 -16.55
CA ALA A 63 -0.78 12.08 -17.88
C ALA A 63 -0.22 10.67 -18.18
N GLN A 64 -0.08 9.82 -17.17
CA GLN A 64 0.40 8.45 -17.31
C GLN A 64 -0.72 7.50 -17.78
N PRO A 65 -0.36 6.36 -18.42
CA PRO A 65 -1.33 5.30 -18.69
C PRO A 65 -1.84 4.66 -17.38
N ALA A 66 -2.82 3.77 -17.51
CA ALA A 66 -3.30 3.00 -16.36
C ALA A 66 -2.17 2.13 -15.78
N PRO A 67 -1.94 2.18 -14.45
CA PRO A 67 -0.88 1.42 -13.78
C PRO A 67 -1.23 -0.06 -13.64
N SER A 68 -0.20 -0.90 -13.59
CA SER A 68 -0.25 -2.19 -12.93
C SER A 68 0.14 -1.99 -11.46
N ILE A 69 -0.80 -2.24 -10.54
CA ILE A 69 -0.57 -2.11 -9.08
C ILE A 69 -0.44 -3.49 -8.45
N SER A 70 0.56 -3.67 -7.59
CA SER A 70 0.73 -4.85 -6.75
C SER A 70 0.77 -4.47 -5.27
N VAL A 71 0.41 -5.43 -4.40
CA VAL A 71 0.45 -5.26 -2.96
C VAL A 71 1.18 -6.45 -2.35
N ASN A 72 2.14 -6.20 -1.47
CA ASN A 72 2.84 -7.24 -0.72
C ASN A 72 2.52 -7.12 0.77
N GLN A 73 2.30 -8.26 1.42
CA GLN A 73 2.05 -8.36 2.86
C GLN A 73 3.30 -8.87 3.58
N LEU A 74 3.67 -8.20 4.67
CA LEU A 74 4.69 -8.64 5.60
C LEU A 74 4.15 -8.65 7.03
N TYR A 75 4.29 -9.79 7.69
CA TYR A 75 4.11 -9.89 9.12
C TYR A 75 5.42 -9.51 9.83
N VAL A 76 5.34 -8.61 10.80
CA VAL A 76 6.48 -8.22 11.64
C VAL A 76 6.08 -8.20 13.11
N ILE A 77 7.08 -8.31 13.98
CA ILE A 77 6.94 -7.98 15.40
C ILE A 77 7.58 -6.63 15.59
N SER A 78 6.80 -5.65 16.06
CA SER A 78 7.30 -4.30 16.36
C SER A 78 8.42 -4.33 17.41
N SER A 79 9.17 -3.23 17.53
CA SER A 79 10.25 -3.10 18.53
C SER A 79 9.78 -3.24 19.98
N VAL A 80 8.48 -3.09 20.24
CA VAL A 80 7.85 -3.27 21.56
C VAL A 80 7.20 -4.65 21.74
N GLY A 81 7.36 -5.56 20.78
CA GLY A 81 6.87 -6.94 20.86
C GLY A 81 5.44 -7.17 20.35
N THR A 82 4.78 -6.14 19.82
CA THR A 82 3.40 -6.25 19.30
C THR A 82 3.38 -6.76 17.86
N PRO A 83 2.54 -7.74 17.52
CA PRO A 83 2.26 -8.15 16.14
C PRO A 83 1.81 -6.97 15.27
N GLN A 84 2.36 -6.86 14.07
CA GLN A 84 1.96 -5.85 13.09
C GLN A 84 1.91 -6.45 11.68
N LEU A 85 0.95 -5.98 10.90
CA LEU A 85 0.88 -6.22 9.47
C LEU A 85 1.31 -4.97 8.71
N GLN A 86 2.25 -5.16 7.81
CA GLN A 86 2.73 -4.15 6.88
C GLN A 86 2.32 -4.52 5.47
N PHE A 87 1.82 -3.54 4.71
CA PHE A 87 1.47 -3.68 3.31
C PHE A 87 2.33 -2.75 2.45
N PHE A 88 2.82 -3.24 1.33
CA PHE A 88 3.64 -2.47 0.40
C PHE A 88 2.93 -2.38 -0.94
N ILE A 89 2.40 -1.22 -1.27
CA ILE A 89 1.73 -0.95 -2.54
C ILE A 89 2.79 -0.44 -3.52
N SER A 90 2.86 -1.04 -4.71
CA SER A 90 3.80 -0.66 -5.77
C SER A 90 3.07 -0.51 -7.10
N TYR A 91 3.62 0.30 -8.01
CA TYR A 91 3.12 0.44 -9.39
C TYR A 91 4.27 0.54 -10.40
N ASP A 92 3.99 0.18 -11.65
CA ASP A 92 4.99 0.02 -12.74
C ASP A 92 5.29 1.30 -13.54
N LEU A 93 4.90 2.46 -13.02
CA LEU A 93 5.01 3.76 -13.69
C LEU A 93 6.09 4.66 -13.08
N PRO A 94 6.74 5.51 -13.89
CA PRO A 94 7.73 6.44 -13.39
C PRO A 94 7.10 7.58 -12.59
N GLU A 95 7.83 8.04 -11.58
CA GLU A 95 7.48 9.22 -10.80
C GLU A 95 7.73 10.53 -11.57
N THR A 96 6.70 11.36 -11.69
CA THR A 96 6.72 12.62 -12.45
C THR A 96 6.25 13.81 -11.60
N GLU A 97 6.75 15.00 -11.94
CA GLU A 97 6.18 16.23 -11.38
C GLU A 97 4.83 16.48 -12.06
N ALA A 98 3.77 16.60 -11.26
CA ALA A 98 2.42 16.71 -11.79
C ALA A 98 1.55 17.62 -10.93
N SER A 99 0.61 18.30 -11.59
CA SER A 99 -0.46 19.07 -10.94
C SER A 99 -1.78 18.31 -10.92
N ASN A 100 -1.94 17.30 -11.77
CA ASN A 100 -3.18 16.51 -11.90
C ASN A 100 -2.88 15.05 -11.63
N PHE A 101 -3.68 14.42 -10.79
CA PHE A 101 -3.51 13.03 -10.40
C PHE A 101 -4.81 12.27 -10.57
N GLN A 102 -4.75 11.10 -11.18
CA GLN A 102 -5.80 10.09 -11.09
C GLN A 102 -5.71 9.39 -9.73
N ALA A 103 -6.86 9.21 -9.09
CA ALA A 103 -6.99 8.46 -7.85
C ALA A 103 -7.40 7.03 -8.18
N TYR A 104 -6.59 6.06 -7.76
CA TYR A 104 -6.87 4.63 -7.88
C TYR A 104 -7.19 4.07 -6.51
N GLU A 105 -8.37 3.51 -6.36
CA GLU A 105 -8.76 2.74 -5.19
C GLU A 105 -8.29 1.29 -5.36
N VAL A 106 -7.58 0.81 -4.34
CA VAL A 106 -6.89 -0.46 -4.27
C VAL A 106 -7.45 -1.20 -3.06
N ASP A 107 -8.34 -2.16 -3.33
CA ASP A 107 -9.04 -2.95 -2.34
C ASP A 107 -8.39 -4.35 -2.25
N PHE A 108 -8.03 -4.79 -1.05
CA PHE A 108 -7.42 -6.10 -0.81
C PHE A 108 -7.71 -6.62 0.60
N GLU A 109 -7.52 -7.92 0.84
CA GLU A 109 -7.63 -8.53 2.17
C GLU A 109 -6.31 -9.16 2.60
N ALA A 110 -6.04 -9.16 3.90
CA ALA A 110 -4.86 -9.79 4.48
C ALA A 110 -4.89 -11.33 4.33
N LEU A 111 -3.77 -11.93 3.95
CA LEU A 111 -3.60 -13.40 3.92
C LEU A 111 -3.41 -13.93 5.33
N THR A 112 -4.41 -14.62 5.84
CA THR A 112 -4.37 -15.26 7.17
C THR A 112 -3.40 -16.44 7.21
N GLU A 113 -3.29 -17.18 6.11
CA GLU A 113 -2.42 -18.34 5.96
C GLU A 113 -0.92 -18.00 5.97
N ALA A 114 -0.59 -16.72 5.74
CA ALA A 114 0.77 -16.21 5.83
C ALA A 114 1.19 -15.85 7.28
N LEU A 115 0.27 -15.95 8.25
CA LEU A 115 0.55 -15.63 9.64
C LEU A 115 1.26 -16.80 10.36
N PRO A 116 2.19 -16.52 11.30
CA PRO A 116 2.79 -17.55 12.13
C PRO A 116 1.76 -18.30 12.98
N VAL A 117 2.07 -19.56 13.32
CA VAL A 117 1.24 -20.38 14.21
C VAL A 117 1.02 -19.66 15.55
N GLY A 118 -0.25 -19.52 15.95
CA GLY A 118 -0.64 -18.87 17.20
C GLY A 118 -0.88 -17.36 17.07
N VAL A 119 -0.73 -16.78 15.88
CA VAL A 119 -1.13 -15.41 15.57
C VAL A 119 -2.49 -15.45 14.88
N SER A 120 -3.45 -14.69 15.40
CA SER A 120 -4.79 -14.55 14.84
C SER A 120 -5.06 -13.09 14.45
N ILE A 121 -5.99 -12.87 13.52
CA ILE A 121 -6.24 -11.56 12.92
C ILE A 121 -6.74 -10.52 13.94
N ASP A 122 -7.49 -10.95 14.94
CA ASP A 122 -8.00 -10.12 16.04
C ASP A 122 -6.88 -9.47 16.89
N MET A 123 -5.64 -9.96 16.77
CA MET A 123 -4.47 -9.37 17.44
C MET A 123 -3.99 -8.07 16.77
N PHE A 124 -4.43 -7.77 15.55
CA PHE A 124 -4.01 -6.56 14.84
C PHE A 124 -5.00 -5.42 15.05
N HIS A 125 -4.58 -4.39 15.78
CA HIS A 125 -5.37 -3.16 15.98
C HIS A 125 -4.96 -2.03 15.04
N THR A 126 -3.79 -2.14 14.43
CA THR A 126 -3.23 -1.17 13.49
C THR A 126 -2.53 -1.90 12.37
N ILE A 127 -2.60 -1.35 11.16
CA ILE A 127 -1.79 -1.76 10.02
C ILE A 127 -0.91 -0.59 9.57
N GLU A 128 0.20 -0.91 8.90
CA GLU A 128 1.04 0.08 8.24
C GLU A 128 1.06 -0.21 6.75
N THR A 129 0.79 0.79 5.93
CA THR A 129 0.82 0.65 4.48
C THR A 129 1.83 1.62 3.90
N PHE A 130 2.76 1.12 3.11
CA PHE A 130 3.80 1.89 2.46
C PHE A 130 3.53 1.94 0.97
N LEU A 131 3.64 3.13 0.38
CA LEU A 131 3.83 3.23 -1.06
C LEU A 131 5.32 2.99 -1.34
N SER A 132 5.64 1.84 -1.93
CA SER A 132 7.02 1.41 -2.15
C SER A 132 7.51 1.94 -3.49
N ASP A 133 8.46 2.89 -3.43
CA ASP A 133 9.32 3.21 -4.56
C ASP A 133 10.37 2.11 -4.72
N THR A 134 10.68 1.75 -5.97
CA THR A 134 11.73 0.76 -6.29
C THR A 134 13.14 1.37 -6.10
N ASP A 135 13.25 2.69 -5.85
CA ASP A 135 14.50 3.37 -5.47
C ASP A 135 14.32 4.20 -4.17
N PRO A 136 14.84 3.75 -3.01
CA PRO A 136 14.49 4.34 -1.72
C PRO A 136 15.28 5.64 -1.47
N VAL A 137 14.72 6.78 -1.87
CA VAL A 137 15.12 8.07 -1.27
C VAL A 137 14.27 8.37 -0.02
N ALA A 138 13.01 7.93 0.02
CA ALA A 138 12.16 7.92 1.22
C ALA A 138 10.94 6.99 1.07
N SER A 139 10.80 5.98 1.94
CA SER A 139 9.56 5.18 2.06
C SER A 139 8.48 6.02 2.75
N ARG A 140 7.26 6.05 2.20
CA ARG A 140 6.12 6.81 2.74
C ARG A 140 5.06 5.86 3.28
N GLY A 141 5.22 5.51 4.56
CA GLY A 141 4.22 4.76 5.32
C GLY A 141 3.06 5.63 5.77
N THR A 142 1.85 5.09 5.68
CA THR A 142 0.64 5.58 6.33
C THR A 142 0.21 4.51 7.34
N VAL A 143 0.03 4.90 8.60
CA VAL A 143 -0.49 4.02 9.65
C VAL A 143 -2.01 4.24 9.75
N ALA A 144 -2.78 3.16 9.72
CA ALA A 144 -4.23 3.19 9.87
C ALA A 144 -4.67 2.30 11.04
N ASN A 145 -5.64 2.79 11.81
CA ASN A 145 -6.33 1.96 12.80
C ASN A 145 -7.25 0.98 12.08
N VAL A 146 -7.32 -0.25 12.58
CA VAL A 146 -8.30 -1.23 12.10
C VAL A 146 -9.62 -0.97 12.80
N ASN A 147 -10.58 -0.41 12.06
CA ASN A 147 -11.91 -0.12 12.59
C ASN A 147 -12.64 -1.42 12.92
N GLN A 148 -13.20 -1.49 14.14
CA GLN A 148 -14.14 -2.53 14.51
C GLN A 148 -15.54 -2.11 14.06
N PRO A 149 -16.35 -3.02 13.48
CA PRO A 149 -17.75 -2.73 13.15
C PRO A 149 -18.60 -2.38 14.39
#